data_AF-A0A814P444-F1
#
_entry.id   AF-A0A814P444-F1
#
_cell.length_a   1.000
_cell.length_b   1.000
_cell.length_c   1.000
_cell.angle_alpha   90.00
_cell.angle_beta   90.00
_cell.angle_gamma   90.00
#
_symmetry.space_group_name_H-M   'P 1'
#
loop_
_entity.id
_entity.type
_entity.pdbx_description
1 polymer ?
#
loop_
_entity_poly.entity_id
_entity_poly.type
_entity_poly.pdbx_seq_one_letter_code
_entity_poly.pdbx_strand_id
1 'polypeptide(L)'
;MSAVKTKFDQPAQRGKIMAATLKKTLDESHQKTMDKKQNYEHNLQELIRKIEEIEKKLQDFTQEMKDKIRNVMDDVEKNVALTLNDEIKKINILIDEYERPFHPEENQLNWYKKELHDYLEQRLGSNLAKRLNTPLLQNLQITQKDIRTRVLDLVVSEENRKLVSNTLPREDFFINYRLNCPNLCSDFREDISFHFTLGFTALMRRFTGNKTFNSGTSRYFMNYQDMSKKDLQSSRFNNQVQSNLNSFQSTGQATNLLVMLQGVNLLASKSNIILFAVGGVVWRGLGWKILAVSGSLYGLCYLYERLMWTKKSQEKIFKKQYADYASSKLKLIVDLTSQNAASQVQQELAMYFAQMCRYIDITKDEYFEEMKKYEENIQVLNHLLSQSKILKNKGKYIHDDFDKFIQEYLEMK
;
A
#
# COMPACT_ATOMS: atom_id res chain seq x y z
N MET A 1 -1.74 96.37 -46.73
CA MET A 1 -0.90 95.34 -46.06
C MET A 1 -0.43 95.71 -44.64
N SER A 2 -0.39 96.98 -44.21
CA SER A 2 0.12 97.34 -42.87
C SER A 2 -0.78 96.95 -41.67
N ALA A 3 -2.11 97.01 -41.79
CA ALA A 3 -3.03 96.77 -40.67
C ALA A 3 -3.15 95.30 -40.21
N VAL A 4 -2.98 94.34 -41.14
CA VAL A 4 -3.00 92.90 -40.82
C VAL A 4 -1.75 92.53 -40.03
N LYS A 5 -0.59 93.09 -40.44
CA LYS A 5 0.69 92.88 -39.78
C LYS A 5 0.68 93.39 -38.33
N THR A 6 0.25 94.63 -38.08
CA THR A 6 0.23 95.17 -36.71
C THR A 6 -0.79 94.51 -35.78
N LYS A 7 -1.94 94.03 -36.29
CA LYS A 7 -2.99 93.42 -35.47
C LYS A 7 -2.77 91.93 -35.18
N PHE A 8 -2.19 91.19 -36.12
CA PHE A 8 -2.10 89.73 -36.03
C PHE A 8 -0.68 89.17 -35.80
N ASP A 9 0.38 89.98 -35.91
CA ASP A 9 1.75 89.52 -35.67
C ASP A 9 1.96 89.00 -34.24
N GLN A 10 1.61 89.80 -33.22
CA GLN A 10 1.74 89.38 -31.82
C GLN A 10 0.89 88.15 -31.46
N PRO A 11 -0.42 88.09 -31.81
CA PRO A 11 -1.26 86.91 -31.56
C PRO A 11 -0.79 85.65 -32.30
N ALA A 12 -0.35 85.76 -33.56
CA ALA A 12 0.12 84.62 -34.35
C ALA A 12 1.45 84.07 -33.81
N GLN A 13 2.41 84.95 -33.47
CA GLN A 13 3.67 84.54 -32.82
C GLN A 13 3.41 83.86 -31.47
N ARG A 14 2.50 84.40 -30.65
CA ARG A 14 2.12 83.79 -29.37
C ARG A 14 1.45 82.43 -29.55
N GLY A 15 0.56 82.30 -30.54
CA GLY A 15 -0.07 81.04 -30.92
C GLY A 15 0.94 79.98 -31.38
N LYS A 16 1.92 80.38 -32.20
CA LYS A 16 3.03 79.53 -32.63
C LYS A 16 3.87 79.04 -31.45
N ILE A 17 4.24 79.92 -30.52
CA ILE A 17 4.98 79.55 -29.31
C ILE A 17 4.17 78.58 -28.44
N MET A 18 2.88 78.86 -28.21
CA MET A 18 1.99 77.97 -27.46
C MET A 18 1.87 76.58 -28.11
N ALA A 19 1.71 76.53 -29.44
CA ALA A 19 1.67 75.26 -30.18
C ALA A 19 3.01 74.50 -30.08
N ALA A 20 4.14 75.20 -30.11
CA ALA A 20 5.45 74.59 -29.93
C ALA A 20 5.65 74.04 -28.50
N THR A 21 5.22 74.77 -27.47
CA THR A 21 5.24 74.28 -26.07
C THR A 21 4.31 73.08 -25.87
N LEU A 22 3.11 73.11 -26.45
CA LEU A 22 2.17 71.98 -26.42
C LEU A 22 2.78 70.75 -27.09
N LYS A 23 3.40 70.92 -28.26
CA LYS A 23 4.09 69.83 -28.96
C LYS A 23 5.20 69.23 -28.09
N LYS A 24 6.05 70.06 -27.49
CA LYS A 24 7.15 69.61 -26.61
C LYS A 24 6.64 68.83 -25.40
N THR A 25 5.65 69.37 -24.67
CA THR A 25 5.09 68.70 -23.49
C THR A 25 4.41 67.38 -23.85
N LEU A 26 3.76 67.31 -25.01
CA LEU A 26 3.13 66.11 -25.51
C LEU A 26 4.15 65.06 -25.96
N ASP A 27 5.26 65.47 -26.57
CA ASP A 27 6.39 64.60 -26.90
C ASP A 27 7.03 64.00 -25.64
N GLU A 28 7.27 64.82 -24.61
CA GLU A 28 7.78 64.37 -23.32
C GLU A 28 6.81 63.40 -22.62
N SER A 29 5.51 63.67 -22.65
CA SER A 29 4.48 62.79 -22.08
C SER A 29 4.37 61.47 -22.86
N HIS A 30 4.46 61.52 -24.19
CA HIS A 30 4.48 60.33 -25.04
C HIS A 30 5.68 59.44 -24.71
N GLN A 31 6.87 60.03 -24.62
CA GLN A 31 8.09 59.30 -24.29
C GLN A 31 8.01 58.66 -22.91
N LYS A 32 7.61 59.41 -21.87
CA LYS A 32 7.43 58.86 -20.51
C LYS A 32 6.41 57.71 -20.46
N THR A 33 5.35 57.79 -21.25
CA THR A 33 4.35 56.71 -21.35
C THR A 33 4.93 55.48 -22.03
N MET A 34 5.75 55.68 -23.07
CA MET A 34 6.46 54.60 -23.76
C MET A 34 7.47 53.91 -22.84
N ASP A 35 8.27 54.68 -22.11
CA ASP A 35 9.28 54.14 -21.18
C ASP A 35 8.61 53.32 -20.06
N LYS A 36 7.50 53.83 -19.49
CA LYS A 36 6.70 53.09 -18.51
C LYS A 36 6.15 51.78 -19.09
N LYS A 37 5.65 51.81 -20.33
CA LYS A 37 5.15 50.62 -21.01
C LYS A 37 6.25 49.58 -21.18
N GLN A 38 7.41 49.98 -21.66
CA GLN A 38 8.57 49.08 -21.83
C GLN A 38 8.99 48.45 -20.50
N ASN A 39 8.98 49.22 -19.41
CA ASN A 39 9.29 48.69 -18.07
C ASN A 39 8.24 47.65 -17.61
N TYR A 40 6.95 47.90 -17.84
CA TYR A 40 5.91 46.93 -17.52
C TYR A 40 5.97 45.67 -18.40
N GLU A 41 6.26 45.81 -19.69
CA GLU A 41 6.48 44.66 -20.60
C GLU A 41 7.69 43.82 -20.17
N HIS A 42 8.76 44.47 -19.72
CA HIS A 42 9.93 43.79 -19.17
C HIS A 42 9.61 43.00 -17.90
N ASN A 43 8.95 43.64 -16.92
CA ASN A 43 8.56 42.99 -15.67
C ASN A 43 7.57 41.84 -15.92
N LEU A 44 6.63 42.00 -16.86
CA LEU A 44 5.70 40.95 -17.25
C LEU A 44 6.45 39.73 -17.81
N GLN A 45 7.42 39.95 -18.71
CA GLN A 45 8.24 38.84 -19.25
C GLN A 45 9.10 38.15 -18.19
N GLU A 46 9.58 38.89 -17.19
CA GLU A 46 10.32 38.32 -16.07
C GLU A 46 9.39 37.48 -15.18
N LEU A 47 8.18 37.96 -14.91
CA LEU A 47 7.18 37.26 -14.12
C LEU A 47 6.70 35.97 -14.81
N ILE A 48 6.41 36.01 -16.11
CA ILE A 48 6.06 34.82 -16.91
C ILE A 48 7.16 33.77 -16.81
N ARG A 49 8.43 34.17 -16.98
CA ARG A 49 9.57 33.26 -16.85
C ARG A 49 9.66 32.61 -15.46
N LYS A 50 9.41 33.38 -14.40
CA LYS A 50 9.40 32.85 -13.02
C LYS A 50 8.27 31.84 -12.81
N ILE A 51 7.07 32.11 -13.34
CA ILE A 51 5.94 31.18 -13.27
C ILE A 51 6.28 29.87 -13.99
N GLU A 52 6.80 29.94 -15.21
CA GLU A 52 7.21 28.76 -15.99
C GLU A 52 8.29 27.93 -15.27
N GLU A 53 9.26 28.61 -14.62
CA GLU A 53 10.30 27.94 -13.84
C GLU A 53 9.73 27.22 -12.61
N ILE A 54 8.82 27.87 -11.87
CA ILE A 54 8.16 27.28 -10.70
C ILE A 54 7.29 26.09 -11.12
N GLU A 55 6.52 26.21 -12.22
CA GLU A 55 5.70 25.11 -12.73
C GLU A 55 6.55 23.88 -13.09
N LYS A 56 7.66 24.10 -13.79
CA LYS A 56 8.58 23.02 -14.15
C LYS A 56 9.17 22.36 -12.90
N LYS A 57 9.67 23.16 -11.95
CA LYS A 57 10.21 22.65 -10.68
C LYS A 57 9.16 21.89 -9.87
N LEU A 58 7.91 22.37 -9.85
CA LEU A 58 6.81 21.71 -9.16
C LEU A 58 6.46 20.36 -9.83
N GLN A 59 6.48 20.29 -11.16
CA GLN A 59 6.24 19.05 -11.89
C GLN A 59 7.34 18.01 -11.60
N ASP A 60 8.61 18.41 -11.67
CA ASP A 60 9.76 17.55 -11.36
C ASP A 60 9.70 17.08 -9.89
N PHE A 61 9.44 18.00 -8.96
CA PHE A 61 9.27 17.70 -7.54
C PHE A 61 8.11 16.73 -7.29
N THR A 62 6.97 16.91 -7.97
CA THR A 62 5.81 16.04 -7.84
C THR A 62 6.11 14.62 -8.29
N GLN A 63 6.82 14.46 -9.40
CA GLN A 63 7.20 13.15 -9.89
C GLN A 63 8.19 12.47 -8.93
N GLU A 64 9.21 13.20 -8.47
CA GLU A 64 10.18 12.67 -7.52
C GLU A 64 9.52 12.25 -6.20
N MET A 65 8.57 13.04 -5.68
CA MET A 65 7.87 12.68 -4.45
C MET A 65 6.93 11.49 -4.63
N LYS A 66 6.27 11.33 -5.78
CA LYS A 66 5.50 10.12 -6.08
C LYS A 66 6.38 8.87 -6.04
N ASP A 67 7.56 8.94 -6.67
CA ASP A 67 8.49 7.82 -6.69
C ASP A 67 9.06 7.54 -5.29
N LYS A 68 9.36 8.58 -4.52
CA LYS A 68 9.80 8.45 -3.11
C LYS A 68 8.73 7.83 -2.21
N ILE A 69 7.47 8.28 -2.32
CA ILE A 69 6.34 7.70 -1.57
C ILE A 69 6.15 6.23 -1.93
N ARG A 70 6.29 5.87 -3.22
CA ARG A 70 6.23 4.48 -3.68
C ARG A 70 7.35 3.62 -3.07
N ASN A 71 8.58 4.14 -3.03
CA ASN A 71 9.69 3.42 -2.39
C ASN A 71 9.44 3.20 -0.90
N VAL A 72 8.94 4.22 -0.18
CA VAL A 72 8.58 4.09 1.25
C VAL A 72 7.46 3.05 1.43
N MET A 73 6.46 3.04 0.56
CA MET A 73 5.38 2.05 0.57
C MET A 73 5.93 0.62 0.40
N ASP A 74 6.77 0.39 -0.61
CA ASP A 74 7.39 -0.91 -0.88
C ASP A 74 8.26 -1.38 0.30
N ASP A 75 9.00 -0.47 0.93
CA ASP A 75 9.82 -0.76 2.11
C ASP A 75 8.95 -1.12 3.32
N VAL A 76 7.83 -0.44 3.53
CA VAL A 76 6.88 -0.77 4.59
C VAL A 76 6.25 -2.13 4.34
N GLU A 77 5.80 -2.42 3.11
CA GLU A 77 5.20 -3.71 2.76
C GLU A 77 6.18 -4.85 3.08
N LYS A 78 7.43 -4.75 2.61
CA LYS A 78 8.47 -5.75 2.88
C LYS A 78 8.75 -5.90 4.37
N ASN A 79 8.94 -4.79 5.09
CA ASN A 79 9.27 -4.82 6.52
C ASN A 79 8.14 -5.40 7.37
N VAL A 80 6.88 -5.07 7.04
CA VAL A 80 5.69 -5.65 7.70
C VAL A 80 5.59 -7.13 7.42
N ALA A 81 5.75 -7.56 6.16
CA ALA A 81 5.69 -8.96 5.78
C ALA A 81 6.79 -9.81 6.45
N LEU A 82 8.02 -9.30 6.49
CA LEU A 82 9.15 -9.98 7.15
C LEU A 82 8.93 -10.08 8.66
N THR A 83 8.54 -8.98 9.30
CA THR A 83 8.31 -8.96 10.75
C THR A 83 7.16 -9.87 11.15
N LEU A 84 6.03 -9.82 10.42
CA LEU A 84 4.90 -10.70 10.67
C LEU A 84 5.26 -12.17 10.45
N ASN A 85 6.03 -12.51 9.42
CA ASN A 85 6.50 -13.90 9.23
C ASN A 85 7.39 -14.38 10.38
N ASP A 86 8.25 -13.52 10.92
CA ASP A 86 9.08 -13.87 12.07
C ASP A 86 8.29 -14.02 13.36
N GLU A 87 7.25 -13.20 13.57
CA GLU A 87 6.32 -13.38 14.69
C GLU A 87 5.48 -14.66 14.51
N ILE A 88 5.07 -14.99 13.28
CA ILE A 88 4.36 -16.24 12.96
C ILE A 88 5.20 -17.47 13.34
N LYS A 89 6.51 -17.47 13.05
CA LYS A 89 7.41 -18.58 13.44
C LYS A 89 7.48 -18.76 14.97
N LYS A 90 7.22 -17.71 15.74
CA LYS A 90 7.29 -17.69 17.21
C LYS A 90 5.93 -17.85 17.88
N ILE A 91 4.86 -18.09 17.12
CA ILE A 91 3.50 -18.28 17.66
C ILE A 91 3.43 -19.34 18.75
N ASN A 92 4.20 -20.43 18.63
CA ASN A 92 4.29 -21.47 19.66
C ASN A 92 4.67 -20.89 21.03
N ILE A 93 5.66 -19.98 21.07
CA ILE A 93 6.13 -19.35 22.30
C ILE A 93 5.06 -18.40 22.85
N LEU A 94 4.43 -17.61 21.97
CA LEU A 94 3.36 -16.68 22.38
C LEU A 94 2.16 -17.41 22.98
N ILE A 95 1.79 -18.58 22.42
CA ILE A 95 0.68 -19.39 22.93
C ILE A 95 1.06 -20.09 24.24
N ASP A 96 2.32 -20.50 24.41
CA ASP A 96 2.80 -21.11 25.64
C ASP A 96 2.76 -20.12 26.83
N GLU A 97 3.00 -18.83 26.58
CA GLU A 97 2.88 -17.74 27.57
C GLU A 97 1.44 -17.48 28.06
N TYR A 98 0.43 -18.08 27.44
CA TYR A 98 -0.97 -17.92 27.87
C TYR A 98 -1.28 -18.85 29.05
N GLU A 99 -1.36 -18.30 30.26
CA GLU A 99 -1.44 -19.03 31.54
C GLU A 99 -2.88 -19.25 32.08
N ARG A 100 -3.92 -19.10 31.25
CA ARG A 100 -5.31 -19.31 31.71
C ARG A 100 -5.63 -20.79 31.98
N PRO A 101 -6.50 -21.10 32.96
CA PRO A 101 -6.82 -22.47 33.34
C PRO A 101 -7.51 -23.21 32.18
N PHE A 102 -6.95 -24.36 31.80
CA PHE A 102 -7.47 -25.19 30.73
C PHE A 102 -8.54 -26.17 31.23
N HIS A 103 -9.71 -26.12 30.61
CA HIS A 103 -10.83 -27.01 30.89
C HIS A 103 -11.31 -27.70 29.61
N PRO A 104 -11.37 -29.05 29.57
CA PRO A 104 -11.75 -29.79 28.37
C PRO A 104 -13.26 -29.83 28.09
N GLU A 105 -14.09 -29.13 28.88
CA GLU A 105 -15.55 -29.09 28.70
C GLU A 105 -15.93 -28.18 27.53
N GLU A 106 -16.85 -28.62 26.65
CA GLU A 106 -17.18 -27.94 25.38
C GLU A 106 -17.53 -26.45 25.54
N ASN A 107 -18.33 -26.09 26.54
CA ASN A 107 -18.71 -24.70 26.80
C ASN A 107 -17.54 -23.83 27.28
N GLN A 108 -16.65 -24.39 28.11
CA GLN A 108 -15.48 -23.68 28.65
C GLN A 108 -14.35 -23.61 27.62
N LEU A 109 -14.25 -24.61 26.75
CA LEU A 109 -13.28 -24.70 25.67
C LEU A 109 -13.57 -23.68 24.56
N ASN A 110 -14.84 -23.43 24.24
CA ASN A 110 -15.21 -22.38 23.29
C ASN A 110 -14.87 -20.97 23.81
N TRP A 111 -15.01 -20.73 25.12
CA TRP A 111 -14.59 -19.48 25.74
C TRP A 111 -13.05 -19.34 25.73
N TYR A 112 -12.33 -20.42 26.07
CA TYR A 112 -10.87 -20.48 26.00
C TYR A 112 -10.35 -20.20 24.58
N LYS A 113 -10.97 -20.77 23.54
CA LYS A 113 -10.62 -20.49 22.12
C LYS A 113 -10.78 -19.02 21.77
N LYS A 114 -11.94 -18.44 22.09
CA LYS A 114 -12.23 -17.04 21.78
C LYS A 114 -11.21 -16.13 22.43
N GLU A 115 -10.94 -16.34 23.72
CA GLU A 115 -9.96 -15.54 24.44
C GLU A 115 -8.54 -15.76 23.91
N LEU A 116 -8.19 -16.99 23.49
CA LEU A 116 -6.90 -17.28 22.88
C LEU A 116 -6.73 -16.61 21.50
N HIS A 117 -7.80 -16.50 20.71
CA HIS A 117 -7.79 -15.75 19.45
C HIS A 117 -7.54 -14.26 19.70
N ASP A 118 -8.26 -13.67 20.66
CA ASP A 118 -8.13 -12.26 21.03
C ASP A 118 -6.72 -11.96 21.60
N TYR A 119 -6.23 -12.83 22.48
CA TYR A 119 -4.88 -12.75 23.04
C TYR A 119 -3.81 -12.81 21.96
N LEU A 120 -3.93 -13.75 21.01
CA LEU A 120 -2.98 -13.88 19.90
C LEU A 120 -2.97 -12.64 19.01
N GLU A 121 -4.14 -12.10 18.65
CA GLU A 121 -4.25 -10.87 17.87
C GLU A 121 -3.61 -9.68 18.58
N GLN A 122 -3.93 -9.49 19.87
CA GLN A 122 -3.38 -8.38 20.64
C GLN A 122 -1.86 -8.48 20.78
N ARG A 123 -1.32 -9.69 21.01
CA ARG A 123 0.14 -9.92 21.13
C ARG A 123 0.86 -9.69 19.81
N LEU A 124 0.36 -10.26 18.71
CA LEU A 124 0.96 -10.06 17.39
C LEU A 124 0.90 -8.58 16.98
N GLY A 125 -0.25 -7.92 17.16
CA GLY A 125 -0.40 -6.49 16.88
C GLY A 125 0.53 -5.61 17.72
N SER A 126 0.67 -5.91 19.02
CA SER A 126 1.58 -5.16 19.91
C SER A 126 3.04 -5.35 19.54
N ASN A 127 3.46 -6.58 19.19
CA ASN A 127 4.83 -6.87 18.79
C ASN A 127 5.18 -6.20 17.46
N LEU A 128 4.26 -6.25 16.48
CA LEU A 128 4.39 -5.54 15.21
C LEU A 128 4.55 -4.04 15.44
N ALA A 129 3.63 -3.44 16.21
CA ALA A 129 3.70 -2.01 16.52
C ALA A 129 5.01 -1.63 17.21
N LYS A 130 5.47 -2.39 18.22
CA LYS A 130 6.73 -2.10 18.91
C LYS A 130 7.95 -2.14 17.99
N ARG A 131 7.99 -3.08 17.05
CA ARG A 131 9.14 -3.26 16.14
C ARG A 131 9.12 -2.30 14.95
N LEU A 132 7.93 -1.98 14.44
CA LEU A 132 7.77 -1.25 13.18
C LEU A 132 7.46 0.23 13.38
N ASN A 133 6.82 0.63 14.48
CA ASN A 133 6.35 2.00 14.65
C ASN A 133 7.51 3.01 14.71
N THR A 134 8.60 2.68 15.43
CA THR A 134 9.78 3.56 15.51
C THR A 134 10.46 3.79 14.15
N PRO A 135 10.90 2.76 13.41
CA PRO A 135 11.56 2.97 12.12
C PRO A 135 10.62 3.60 11.08
N LEU A 136 9.32 3.24 11.13
CA LEU A 136 8.29 3.85 10.29
C LEU A 136 8.17 5.35 10.54
N LEU A 137 7.98 5.74 11.82
CA LEU A 137 7.79 7.13 12.20
C LEU A 137 9.01 7.98 11.83
N GLN A 138 10.22 7.44 11.99
CA GLN A 138 11.44 8.09 11.53
C GLN A 138 11.46 8.32 10.02
N ASN A 139 11.11 7.30 9.22
CA ASN A 139 11.08 7.44 7.75
C ASN A 139 10.00 8.45 7.30
N LEU A 140 8.82 8.40 7.92
CA LEU A 140 7.75 9.38 7.72
C LEU A 140 8.24 10.80 8.02
N GLN A 141 8.86 11.02 9.18
CA GLN A 141 9.38 12.33 9.57
C GLN A 141 10.47 12.83 8.62
N ILE A 142 11.38 11.97 8.18
CA ILE A 142 12.42 12.32 7.19
C ILE A 142 11.78 12.74 5.87
N THR A 143 10.79 11.98 5.39
CA THR A 143 10.08 12.28 4.14
C THR A 143 9.26 13.56 4.24
N GLN A 144 8.53 13.75 5.34
CA GLN A 144 7.77 14.98 5.61
C GLN A 144 8.67 16.22 5.72
N LYS A 145 9.85 16.08 6.34
CA LYS A 145 10.85 17.15 6.43
C LYS A 145 11.44 17.50 5.07
N ASP A 146 11.72 16.51 4.23
CA ASP A 146 12.21 16.73 2.86
C ASP A 146 11.15 17.46 2.01
N ILE A 147 9.90 17.00 2.04
CA ILE A 147 8.76 17.69 1.38
C ILE A 147 8.68 19.15 1.84
N ARG A 148 8.70 19.38 3.16
CA ARG A 148 8.64 20.74 3.71
C ARG A 148 9.81 21.60 3.23
N THR A 149 11.03 21.07 3.26
CA THR A 149 12.23 21.82 2.88
C THR A 149 12.17 22.23 1.41
N ARG A 150 11.73 21.34 0.52
CA ARG A 150 11.60 21.63 -0.91
C ARG A 150 10.45 22.60 -1.21
N VAL A 151 9.34 22.48 -0.50
CA VAL A 151 8.24 23.45 -0.62
C VAL A 151 8.68 24.84 -0.17
N LEU A 152 9.46 24.94 0.91
CA LEU A 152 10.04 26.21 1.36
C LEU A 152 11.03 26.82 0.36
N ASP A 153 11.67 26.03 -0.49
CA ASP A 153 12.53 26.53 -1.57
C ASP A 153 11.71 27.12 -2.73
N LEU A 154 10.53 26.56 -3.00
CA LEU A 154 9.64 27.01 -4.08
C LEU A 154 8.75 28.19 -3.68
N VAL A 155 8.49 28.38 -2.38
CA VAL A 155 7.66 29.49 -1.87
C VAL A 155 8.52 30.72 -1.58
N VAL A 156 8.28 31.79 -2.34
CA VAL A 156 9.02 33.06 -2.26
C VAL A 156 8.41 34.01 -1.21
N SER A 157 7.08 34.02 -1.03
CA SER A 157 6.39 34.91 -0.08
C SER A 157 6.71 34.57 1.38
N GLU A 158 7.21 35.54 2.17
CA GLU A 158 7.52 35.34 3.59
C GLU A 158 6.30 34.92 4.42
N GLU A 159 5.11 35.38 4.05
CA GLU A 159 3.86 35.03 4.75
C GLU A 159 3.50 33.56 4.52
N ASN A 160 3.60 33.10 3.27
CA ASN A 160 3.37 31.70 2.92
C ASN A 160 4.46 30.79 3.50
N ARG A 161 5.71 31.25 3.59
CA ARG A 161 6.80 30.53 4.29
C ARG A 161 6.49 30.33 5.78
N LYS A 162 5.92 31.34 6.46
CA LYS A 162 5.48 31.24 7.86
C LYS A 162 4.31 30.26 8.03
N LEU A 163 3.38 30.21 7.08
CA LEU A 163 2.28 29.23 7.09
C LEU A 163 2.78 27.79 6.89
N VAL A 164 3.71 27.58 5.97
CA VAL A 164 4.37 26.28 5.75
C VAL A 164 5.18 25.85 6.97
N SER A 165 5.90 26.77 7.62
CA SER A 165 6.67 26.46 8.83
C SER A 165 5.78 26.10 10.02
N ASN A 166 4.61 26.73 10.13
CA ASN A 166 3.64 26.48 11.20
C ASN A 166 2.74 25.25 10.93
N THR A 167 2.75 24.72 9.70
CA THR A 167 2.03 23.50 9.35
C THR A 167 2.77 22.30 9.91
N LEU A 168 2.33 21.85 11.08
CA LEU A 168 2.81 20.64 11.74
C LEU A 168 2.23 19.40 11.04
N PRO A 169 3.01 18.33 10.88
CA PRO A 169 2.48 17.04 10.45
C PRO A 169 1.54 16.50 11.54
N ARG A 170 0.63 15.58 11.19
CA ARG A 170 -0.15 14.88 12.22
C ARG A 170 0.77 14.06 13.11
N GLU A 171 0.72 14.29 14.42
CA GLU A 171 1.53 13.58 15.41
C GLU A 171 0.95 12.20 15.79
N ASP A 172 -0.34 11.96 15.50
CA ASP A 172 -1.08 10.76 15.96
C ASP A 172 -1.18 9.63 14.92
N PHE A 173 -0.28 9.56 13.94
CA PHE A 173 -0.34 8.50 12.93
C PHE A 173 0.17 7.16 13.49
N PHE A 174 -0.70 6.15 13.53
CA PHE A 174 -0.36 4.77 13.89
C PHE A 174 -0.96 3.80 12.87
N ILE A 175 -0.16 2.82 12.44
CA ILE A 175 -0.64 1.77 11.53
C ILE A 175 -1.56 0.81 12.29
N ASN A 176 -2.74 0.56 11.73
CA ASN A 176 -3.64 -0.47 12.22
C ASN A 176 -3.45 -1.77 11.43
N TYR A 177 -2.92 -2.81 12.07
CA TYR A 177 -2.57 -4.09 11.45
C TYR A 177 -3.72 -5.10 11.34
N ARG A 178 -4.92 -4.81 11.87
CA ARG A 178 -6.14 -5.68 11.94
C ARG A 178 -5.98 -7.08 11.35
N LEU A 179 -5.52 -8.04 12.16
CA LEU A 179 -5.28 -9.42 11.74
C LEU A 179 -6.57 -10.25 11.76
N ASN A 180 -7.57 -9.85 12.56
CA ASN A 180 -8.85 -10.54 12.72
C ASN A 180 -8.69 -12.04 13.01
N CYS A 181 -7.83 -12.39 13.96
CA CYS A 181 -7.60 -13.79 14.37
C CYS A 181 -8.89 -14.52 14.77
N PRO A 182 -9.89 -13.88 15.43
CA PRO A 182 -11.15 -14.54 15.79
C PRO A 182 -11.96 -15.04 14.58
N ASN A 183 -11.96 -14.29 13.48
CA ASN A 183 -12.65 -14.69 12.25
C ASN A 183 -11.80 -15.68 11.44
N LEU A 184 -10.48 -15.50 11.45
CA LEU A 184 -9.55 -16.35 10.71
C LEU A 184 -9.47 -17.77 11.32
N CYS A 185 -9.65 -17.88 12.63
CA CYS A 185 -9.52 -19.12 13.38
C CYS A 185 -10.84 -19.75 13.83
N SER A 186 -12.00 -19.22 13.41
CA SER A 186 -13.33 -19.70 13.84
C SER A 186 -13.59 -21.17 13.53
N ASP A 187 -13.02 -21.68 12.43
CA ASP A 187 -13.24 -23.05 11.96
C ASP A 187 -12.30 -24.08 12.62
N PHE A 188 -11.52 -23.68 13.62
CA PHE A 188 -10.58 -24.56 14.31
C PHE A 188 -11.33 -25.69 15.03
N ARG A 189 -10.97 -26.94 14.69
CA ARG A 189 -11.43 -28.15 15.35
C ARG A 189 -10.26 -28.86 16.02
N GLU A 190 -10.34 -28.97 17.32
CA GLU A 190 -9.38 -29.63 18.18
C GLU A 190 -9.60 -31.13 18.23
N ASP A 191 -8.50 -31.87 18.26
CA ASP A 191 -8.51 -33.28 18.62
C ASP A 191 -7.75 -33.47 19.93
N ILE A 192 -8.51 -33.39 21.02
CA ILE A 192 -8.03 -33.62 22.40
C ILE A 192 -8.43 -35.03 22.86
N SER A 193 -8.86 -35.90 21.93
CA SER A 193 -9.23 -37.25 22.28
C SER A 193 -7.99 -38.11 22.47
N PHE A 194 -8.03 -38.96 23.50
CA PHE A 194 -6.93 -39.87 23.80
C PHE A 194 -6.79 -40.90 22.67
N HIS A 195 -5.66 -40.86 21.98
CA HIS A 195 -5.28 -41.86 20.99
C HIS A 195 -4.10 -42.68 21.53
N PHE A 196 -4.30 -43.98 21.71
CA PHE A 196 -3.24 -44.86 22.16
C PHE A 196 -2.17 -45.00 21.06
N THR A 197 -0.91 -44.70 21.37
CA THR A 197 0.15 -44.64 20.33
C THR A 197 0.46 -46.00 19.70
N LEU A 198 0.14 -47.08 20.42
CA LEU A 198 0.27 -48.48 20.01
C LEU A 198 -1.11 -49.10 19.65
N GLY A 199 -2.07 -48.29 19.22
CA GLY A 199 -3.36 -48.79 18.73
C GLY A 199 -3.16 -49.84 17.63
N PHE A 200 -4.03 -50.86 17.57
CA PHE A 200 -3.95 -51.93 16.57
C PHE A 200 -3.83 -51.41 15.13
N THR A 201 -4.48 -50.29 14.81
CA THR A 201 -4.39 -49.61 13.51
C THR A 201 -3.01 -48.98 13.24
N ALA A 202 -2.35 -48.42 14.25
CA ALA A 202 -1.00 -47.86 14.15
C ALA A 202 0.06 -48.98 14.06
N LEU A 203 -0.14 -50.06 14.81
CA LEU A 203 0.71 -51.27 14.75
C LEU A 203 0.59 -51.95 13.39
N MET A 204 -0.64 -52.12 12.88
CA MET A 204 -0.89 -52.68 11.55
C MET A 204 -0.24 -51.82 10.46
N ARG A 205 -0.40 -50.49 10.51
CA ARG A 205 0.21 -49.56 9.53
C ARG A 205 1.74 -49.61 9.55
N ARG A 206 2.36 -49.87 10.72
CA ARG A 206 3.82 -50.00 10.87
C ARG A 206 4.34 -51.37 10.41
N PHE A 207 3.54 -52.42 10.52
CA PHE A 207 3.88 -53.78 10.08
C PHE A 207 3.54 -54.06 8.60
N THR A 208 2.50 -53.42 8.05
CA THR A 208 2.13 -53.52 6.62
C THR A 208 2.83 -52.47 5.76
N GLY A 209 3.48 -51.48 6.38
CA GLY A 209 4.19 -50.38 5.72
C GLY A 209 5.68 -50.64 5.50
N ASN A 210 6.06 -51.77 4.89
CA ASN A 210 7.44 -51.97 4.45
C ASN A 210 7.65 -51.42 3.04
N LYS A 211 8.08 -50.16 2.95
CA LYS A 211 9.16 -49.66 2.06
C LYS A 211 9.31 -48.14 2.22
N THR A 212 9.99 -47.72 3.27
CA THR A 212 11.12 -46.77 3.26
C THR A 212 11.38 -46.31 4.69
N PHE A 213 12.38 -46.93 5.30
CA PHE A 213 13.06 -46.39 6.46
C PHE A 213 13.90 -45.21 5.96
N ASN A 214 13.35 -44.00 6.01
CA ASN A 214 14.16 -42.79 6.07
C ASN A 214 13.41 -41.74 6.90
N SER A 215 13.96 -41.50 8.09
CA SER A 215 13.93 -40.29 8.91
C SER A 215 12.83 -39.27 8.65
N GLY A 216 11.96 -39.06 9.64
CA GLY A 216 11.07 -37.90 9.65
C GLY A 216 9.85 -38.11 10.52
N THR A 217 9.99 -37.80 11.81
CA THR A 217 8.87 -37.44 12.68
C THR A 217 8.04 -36.35 12.00
N SER A 218 6.72 -36.48 12.04
CA SER A 218 5.69 -35.56 11.52
C SER A 218 5.07 -35.95 10.17
N ARG A 219 3.83 -36.41 10.22
CA ARG A 219 2.70 -36.06 9.33
C ARG A 219 1.45 -36.82 9.79
N TYR A 220 0.90 -36.40 10.92
CA TYR A 220 -0.55 -36.38 11.09
C TYR A 220 -1.02 -35.00 10.60
N PHE A 221 -2.22 -34.95 10.01
CA PHE A 221 -2.84 -33.81 9.30
C PHE A 221 -2.45 -33.63 7.83
N MET A 222 -3.16 -34.35 6.95
CA MET A 222 -3.62 -33.79 5.68
C MET A 222 -4.82 -34.61 5.20
N ASN A 223 -6.01 -34.26 5.68
CA ASN A 223 -7.26 -34.64 5.03
C ASN A 223 -8.28 -33.57 5.37
N TYR A 224 -8.32 -32.52 4.55
CA TYR A 224 -9.51 -31.71 4.38
C TYR A 224 -9.72 -31.43 2.89
N GLN A 225 -10.94 -31.76 2.51
CA GLN A 225 -11.65 -31.58 1.26
C GLN A 225 -11.21 -30.37 0.44
N ASP A 226 -10.89 -30.66 -0.81
CA ASP A 226 -10.84 -29.70 -1.90
C ASP A 226 -12.28 -29.49 -2.42
N MET A 227 -12.82 -28.29 -2.23
CA MET A 227 -14.04 -27.85 -2.92
C MET A 227 -13.75 -26.53 -3.63
N SER A 228 -14.00 -26.57 -4.94
CA SER A 228 -14.33 -25.46 -5.82
C SER A 228 -13.20 -24.53 -6.26
N LYS A 229 -12.78 -24.68 -7.52
CA LYS A 229 -13.00 -23.62 -8.53
C LYS A 229 -12.95 -24.15 -9.96
N LYS A 230 -13.81 -23.51 -10.76
CA LYS A 230 -14.21 -23.74 -12.15
C LYS A 230 -13.40 -22.85 -13.11
N ASP A 231 -13.31 -23.31 -14.36
CA ASP A 231 -13.21 -22.57 -15.63
C ASP A 231 -11.92 -21.78 -15.99
N LEU A 232 -11.17 -22.19 -17.03
CA LEU A 232 -11.32 -21.71 -18.43
C LEU A 232 -10.24 -22.28 -19.41
N GLN A 233 -10.74 -22.76 -20.56
CA GLN A 233 -10.18 -22.98 -21.93
C GLN A 233 -8.66 -22.77 -22.22
N SER A 234 -8.00 -23.64 -22.99
CA SER A 234 -8.18 -23.71 -24.45
C SER A 234 -7.47 -24.91 -25.12
N SER A 235 -8.08 -25.39 -26.20
CA SER A 235 -7.78 -26.59 -26.99
C SER A 235 -6.54 -26.53 -27.89
N ARG A 236 -5.88 -27.68 -28.11
CA ARG A 236 -5.53 -28.21 -29.45
C ARG A 236 -5.58 -29.75 -29.50
N PHE A 237 -6.36 -30.23 -30.47
CA PHE A 237 -6.52 -31.59 -31.03
C PHE A 237 -5.18 -32.12 -31.62
N ASN A 238 -4.90 -33.40 -31.91
CA ASN A 238 -5.64 -34.63 -32.29
C ASN A 238 -4.60 -35.81 -32.20
N ASN A 239 -4.85 -37.10 -31.96
CA ASN A 239 -5.68 -38.11 -32.60
C ASN A 239 -5.75 -39.34 -31.65
N GLN A 240 -6.94 -39.90 -31.34
CA GLN A 240 -7.50 -41.16 -31.87
C GLN A 240 -6.53 -42.37 -31.82
N VAL A 241 -6.86 -43.52 -31.22
CA VAL A 241 -7.94 -44.46 -31.61
C VAL A 241 -8.19 -45.49 -30.48
N GLN A 242 -9.47 -45.68 -30.11
CA GLN A 242 -10.23 -46.92 -29.79
C GLN A 242 -9.66 -47.93 -28.75
N SER A 243 -10.42 -48.53 -27.82
CA SER A 243 -11.82 -48.95 -27.91
C SER A 243 -12.42 -49.34 -26.54
N ASN A 244 -13.70 -48.99 -26.38
CA ASN A 244 -14.85 -49.75 -25.89
C ASN A 244 -15.02 -50.32 -24.45
N LEU A 245 -16.14 -49.84 -23.89
CA LEU A 245 -17.27 -50.52 -23.24
C LEU A 245 -17.21 -50.89 -21.72
N ASN A 246 -17.99 -50.07 -20.99
CA ASN A 246 -19.17 -50.43 -20.17
C ASN A 246 -19.11 -50.47 -18.62
N SER A 247 -20.02 -49.63 -18.09
CA SER A 247 -21.00 -49.85 -17.00
C SER A 247 -20.53 -50.00 -15.55
N PHE A 248 -20.61 -48.86 -14.85
CA PHE A 248 -21.48 -48.57 -13.70
C PHE A 248 -22.19 -49.76 -12.99
N GLN A 249 -21.87 -49.97 -11.71
CA GLN A 249 -22.75 -50.11 -10.52
C GLN A 249 -21.89 -50.59 -9.35
N SER A 250 -21.65 -49.74 -8.35
CA SER A 250 -22.37 -49.62 -7.07
C SER A 250 -22.34 -50.86 -6.17
N THR A 251 -22.15 -50.56 -4.88
CA THR A 251 -22.45 -51.40 -3.70
C THR A 251 -21.49 -52.55 -3.36
N GLY A 252 -20.84 -52.45 -2.19
CA GLY A 252 -20.13 -53.58 -1.61
C GLY A 252 -19.24 -53.25 -0.41
N GLN A 253 -19.82 -52.81 0.71
CA GLN A 253 -19.20 -52.83 2.05
C GLN A 253 -18.91 -54.29 2.56
N ALA A 254 -18.48 -55.19 1.69
CA ALA A 254 -18.21 -56.60 2.04
C ALA A 254 -16.88 -57.14 1.45
N THR A 255 -16.13 -56.34 0.68
CA THR A 255 -14.96 -56.85 -0.07
C THR A 255 -13.65 -56.89 0.73
N ASN A 256 -13.50 -56.08 1.79
CA ASN A 256 -12.27 -56.10 2.61
C ASN A 256 -12.15 -57.33 3.53
N LEU A 257 -13.26 -57.97 3.88
CA LEU A 257 -13.25 -59.22 4.65
C LEU A 257 -13.03 -60.44 3.73
N LEU A 258 -13.53 -60.38 2.49
CA LEU A 258 -13.37 -61.46 1.51
C LEU A 258 -11.93 -61.55 0.96
N VAL A 259 -11.24 -60.43 0.74
CA VAL A 259 -9.82 -60.43 0.30
C VAL A 259 -8.90 -60.93 1.41
N MET A 260 -9.23 -60.67 2.68
CA MET A 260 -8.50 -61.23 3.82
C MET A 260 -8.75 -62.74 3.99
N LEU A 261 -9.92 -63.23 3.58
CA LEU A 261 -10.25 -64.66 3.54
C LEU A 261 -9.73 -65.40 2.29
N GLN A 262 -9.34 -64.69 1.23
CA GLN A 262 -8.70 -65.30 0.05
C GLN A 262 -7.17 -65.36 0.17
N GLY A 263 -6.55 -64.53 1.01
CA GLY A 263 -5.10 -64.60 1.30
C GLY A 263 -4.67 -65.81 2.14
N VAL A 264 -5.62 -66.53 2.76
CA VAL A 264 -5.34 -67.74 3.56
C VAL A 264 -5.40 -69.05 2.75
N ASN A 265 -5.81 -69.03 1.48
CA ASN A 265 -5.91 -70.23 0.63
C ASN A 265 -4.69 -70.50 -0.28
N LEU A 266 -3.60 -69.74 -0.15
CA LEU A 266 -2.33 -69.97 -0.88
C LEU A 266 -1.24 -70.65 -0.03
N LEU A 267 -1.62 -71.37 1.02
CA LEU A 267 -0.70 -72.20 1.82
C LEU A 267 -1.11 -73.68 1.86
N ALA A 268 -1.83 -74.16 0.83
CA ALA A 268 -2.13 -75.57 0.65
C ALA A 268 -1.01 -76.31 -0.12
N SER A 269 0.21 -76.32 0.43
CA SER A 269 1.24 -77.29 0.05
C SER A 269 1.43 -78.29 1.19
N LYS A 270 1.42 -79.58 0.87
CA LYS A 270 1.47 -80.71 1.82
C LYS A 270 2.76 -80.79 2.66
N SER A 271 3.66 -79.80 2.60
CA SER A 271 4.90 -79.72 3.41
C SER A 271 4.78 -78.84 4.66
N ASN A 272 3.69 -78.09 4.85
CA ASN A 272 3.52 -77.20 6.03
C ASN A 272 2.79 -77.86 7.22
N ILE A 273 2.26 -79.08 7.07
CA ILE A 273 1.54 -79.78 8.15
C ILE A 273 2.46 -80.03 9.36
N ILE A 274 3.76 -80.25 9.13
CA ILE A 274 4.75 -80.43 10.20
C ILE A 274 5.06 -79.10 10.90
N LEU A 275 5.06 -77.97 10.18
CA LEU A 275 5.27 -76.65 10.76
C LEU A 275 4.06 -76.16 11.59
N PHE A 276 2.83 -76.46 11.15
CA PHE A 276 1.61 -76.20 11.93
C PHE A 276 1.44 -77.17 13.12
N ALA A 277 1.86 -78.44 13.00
CA ALA A 277 1.80 -79.40 14.10
C ALA A 277 2.84 -79.10 15.19
N VAL A 278 4.09 -78.81 14.82
CA VAL A 278 5.14 -78.39 15.77
C VAL A 278 4.84 -77.00 16.35
N GLY A 279 4.31 -76.09 15.53
CA GLY A 279 3.79 -74.80 15.99
C GLY A 279 2.64 -74.95 16.99
N GLY A 280 1.72 -75.91 16.78
CA GLY A 280 0.59 -76.19 17.66
C GLY A 280 0.99 -76.78 19.02
N VAL A 281 2.01 -77.64 19.08
CA VAL A 281 2.52 -78.20 20.35
C VAL A 281 3.25 -77.13 21.17
N VAL A 282 4.03 -76.27 20.53
CA VAL A 282 4.70 -75.13 21.19
C VAL A 282 3.67 -74.08 21.66
N TRP A 283 2.62 -73.83 20.87
CA TRP A 283 1.52 -72.93 21.25
C TRP A 283 0.74 -73.43 22.48
N ARG A 284 0.62 -74.75 22.65
CA ARG A 284 -0.10 -75.37 23.77
C ARG A 284 0.66 -75.28 25.10
N GLY A 285 1.99 -75.18 25.08
CA GLY A 285 2.84 -75.09 26.28
C GLY A 285 3.32 -73.67 26.65
N LEU A 286 3.64 -72.83 25.66
CA LEU A 286 4.17 -71.46 25.87
C LEU A 286 3.31 -70.36 25.25
N GLY A 287 2.36 -70.67 24.37
CA GLY A 287 1.57 -69.67 23.63
C GLY A 287 0.74 -68.77 24.55
N TRP A 288 0.06 -69.35 25.55
CA TRP A 288 -0.72 -68.55 26.51
C TRP A 288 0.17 -67.67 27.39
N LYS A 289 1.37 -68.14 27.77
CA LYS A 289 2.31 -67.33 28.58
C LYS A 289 2.85 -66.14 27.80
N ILE A 290 3.22 -66.32 26.53
CA ILE A 290 3.68 -65.23 25.65
C ILE A 290 2.54 -64.26 25.33
N LEU A 291 1.32 -64.76 25.12
CA LEU A 291 0.13 -63.93 24.91
C LEU A 291 -0.24 -63.15 26.18
N ALA A 292 -0.14 -63.77 27.36
CA ALA A 292 -0.40 -63.13 28.64
C ALA A 292 0.68 -62.07 28.97
N VAL A 293 1.95 -62.36 28.72
CA VAL A 293 3.06 -61.40 28.93
C VAL A 293 2.95 -60.23 27.95
N SER A 294 2.69 -60.48 26.66
CA SER A 294 2.53 -59.42 25.66
C SER A 294 1.25 -58.60 25.89
N GLY A 295 0.14 -59.24 26.24
CA GLY A 295 -1.10 -58.56 26.64
C GLY A 295 -0.95 -57.74 27.93
N SER A 296 -0.24 -58.26 28.93
CA SER A 296 0.08 -57.53 30.15
C SER A 296 0.98 -56.33 29.89
N LEU A 297 2.02 -56.48 29.05
CA LEU A 297 2.91 -55.38 28.68
C LEU A 297 2.16 -54.30 27.87
N TYR A 298 1.29 -54.71 26.94
CA TYR A 298 0.42 -53.81 26.18
C TYR A 298 -0.55 -53.04 27.09
N GLY A 299 -1.20 -53.74 28.02
CA GLY A 299 -2.10 -53.16 29.01
C GLY A 299 -1.39 -52.18 29.96
N LEU A 300 -0.17 -52.50 30.40
CA LEU A 300 0.67 -51.60 31.19
C LEU A 300 1.05 -50.33 30.41
N CYS A 301 1.44 -50.45 29.13
CA CYS A 301 1.68 -49.28 28.28
C CYS A 301 0.42 -48.44 28.07
N TYR A 302 -0.75 -49.07 27.90
CA TYR A 302 -2.03 -48.38 27.78
C TYR A 302 -2.39 -47.63 29.06
N LEU A 303 -2.26 -48.28 30.22
CA LEU A 303 -2.49 -47.66 31.52
C LEU A 303 -1.50 -46.53 31.78
N TYR A 304 -0.22 -46.70 31.42
CA TYR A 304 0.80 -45.67 31.54
C TYR A 304 0.43 -44.43 30.71
N GLU A 305 0.07 -44.60 29.43
CA GLU A 305 -0.36 -43.50 28.57
C GLU A 305 -1.67 -42.85 29.06
N ARG A 306 -2.62 -43.66 29.55
CA ARG A 306 -3.91 -43.19 30.07
C ARG A 306 -3.75 -42.39 31.36
N LEU A 307 -2.84 -42.80 32.25
CA LEU A 307 -2.51 -42.09 33.49
C LEU A 307 -1.71 -40.81 33.20
N MET A 308 -0.85 -40.83 32.18
CA MET A 308 -0.08 -39.66 31.74
C MET A 308 -0.95 -38.63 30.98
N TRP A 309 -2.14 -39.03 30.50
CA TRP A 309 -3.13 -38.17 29.86
C TRP A 309 -3.84 -37.26 30.88
N THR A 310 -3.12 -36.25 31.34
CA THR A 310 -3.59 -35.24 32.29
C THR A 310 -4.12 -33.99 31.58
N LYS A 311 -4.82 -33.09 32.29
CA LYS A 311 -5.27 -31.79 31.74
C LYS A 311 -4.11 -30.98 31.13
N LYS A 312 -2.91 -31.09 31.70
CA LYS A 312 -1.69 -30.43 31.19
C LYS A 312 -1.20 -30.98 29.85
N SER A 313 -1.29 -32.30 29.63
CA SER A 313 -0.90 -32.89 28.34
C SER A 313 -1.92 -32.57 27.25
N GLN A 314 -3.20 -32.53 27.60
CA GLN A 314 -4.29 -32.11 26.73
C GLN A 314 -4.12 -30.65 26.28
N GLU A 315 -3.83 -29.75 27.22
CA GLU A 315 -3.55 -28.34 26.93
C GLU A 315 -2.35 -28.19 25.99
N LYS A 316 -1.25 -28.91 26.23
CA LYS A 316 -0.04 -28.85 25.39
C LYS A 316 -0.32 -29.31 23.95
N ILE A 317 -1.14 -30.36 23.79
CA ILE A 317 -1.52 -30.86 22.45
C ILE A 317 -2.45 -29.87 21.76
N PHE A 318 -3.43 -29.31 22.49
CA PHE A 318 -4.32 -28.27 21.99
C PHE A 318 -3.55 -27.04 21.52
N LYS A 319 -2.66 -26.50 22.36
CA LYS A 319 -1.82 -25.34 22.06
C LYS A 319 -0.97 -25.58 20.81
N LYS A 320 -0.38 -26.78 20.68
CA LYS A 320 0.39 -27.15 19.49
C LYS A 320 -0.46 -27.22 18.22
N GLN A 321 -1.61 -27.90 18.26
CA GLN A 321 -2.53 -27.98 17.12
C GLN A 321 -3.02 -26.59 16.70
N TYR A 322 -3.36 -25.75 17.69
CA TYR A 322 -3.78 -24.39 17.46
C TYR A 322 -2.66 -23.52 16.86
N ALA A 323 -1.43 -23.65 17.37
CA ALA A 323 -0.28 -22.92 16.84
C ALA A 323 0.01 -23.26 15.37
N ASP A 324 -0.03 -24.54 15.00
CA ASP A 324 0.17 -24.99 13.61
C ASP A 324 -0.96 -24.48 12.69
N TYR A 325 -2.20 -24.50 13.17
CA TYR A 325 -3.36 -24.01 12.43
C TYR A 325 -3.33 -22.48 12.26
N ALA A 326 -3.15 -21.74 13.35
CA ALA A 326 -3.08 -20.28 13.35
C ALA A 326 -1.90 -19.78 12.49
N SER A 327 -0.73 -20.43 12.59
CA SER A 327 0.42 -20.09 11.75
C SER A 327 0.14 -20.27 10.26
N SER A 328 -0.55 -21.35 9.88
CA SER A 328 -0.90 -21.61 8.48
C SER A 328 -1.91 -20.60 7.95
N LYS A 329 -2.90 -20.23 8.75
CA LYS A 329 -3.91 -19.25 8.36
C LYS A 329 -3.36 -17.83 8.33
N LEU A 330 -2.55 -17.43 9.31
CA LEU A 330 -1.92 -16.11 9.35
C LEU A 330 -1.00 -15.88 8.16
N LYS A 331 -0.29 -16.91 7.69
CA LYS A 331 0.52 -16.84 6.46
C LYS A 331 -0.28 -16.42 5.22
N LEU A 332 -1.56 -16.78 5.12
CA LEU A 332 -2.40 -16.43 3.98
C LEU A 332 -2.76 -14.94 3.96
N ILE A 333 -2.76 -14.27 5.11
CA ILE A 333 -3.14 -12.86 5.23
C ILE A 333 -1.93 -11.92 5.33
N VAL A 334 -0.70 -12.45 5.30
CA VAL A 334 0.52 -11.63 5.42
C VAL A 334 0.56 -10.57 4.34
N ASP A 335 0.41 -10.98 3.08
CA ASP A 335 0.49 -10.08 1.92
C ASP A 335 -0.62 -9.01 1.97
N LEU A 336 -1.84 -9.42 2.35
CA LEU A 336 -2.96 -8.49 2.52
C LEU A 336 -2.69 -7.47 3.63
N THR A 337 -2.15 -7.92 4.76
CA THR A 337 -1.86 -7.07 5.92
C THR A 337 -0.72 -6.10 5.62
N SER A 338 0.34 -6.56 4.94
CA SER A 338 1.46 -5.71 4.54
C SER A 338 1.04 -4.67 3.51
N GLN A 339 0.22 -5.03 2.52
CA GLN A 339 -0.33 -4.10 1.54
C GLN A 339 -1.26 -3.06 2.17
N ASN A 340 -2.11 -3.49 3.11
CA ASN A 340 -2.99 -2.57 3.84
C ASN A 340 -2.19 -1.58 4.70
N ALA A 341 -1.14 -2.05 5.38
CA ALA A 341 -0.24 -1.19 6.16
C ALA A 341 0.49 -0.18 5.25
N ALA A 342 1.01 -0.64 4.11
CA ALA A 342 1.70 0.20 3.15
C ALA A 342 0.75 1.26 2.53
N SER A 343 -0.50 0.88 2.25
CA SER A 343 -1.53 1.79 1.74
C SER A 343 -1.89 2.88 2.76
N GLN A 344 -1.95 2.57 4.06
CA GLN A 344 -2.17 3.57 5.12
C GLN A 344 -1.05 4.62 5.13
N VAL A 345 0.20 4.18 4.99
CA VAL A 345 1.38 5.06 4.94
C VAL A 345 1.40 5.91 3.68
N GLN A 346 1.10 5.30 2.53
CA GLN A 346 0.98 6.01 1.26
C GLN A 346 -0.07 7.11 1.34
N GLN A 347 -1.25 6.80 1.90
CA GLN A 347 -2.32 7.77 2.05
C GLN A 347 -1.90 8.94 2.93
N GLU A 348 -1.27 8.68 4.08
CA GLU A 348 -0.81 9.74 4.99
C GLU A 348 0.22 10.67 4.32
N LEU A 349 1.22 10.08 3.64
CA LEU A 349 2.23 10.86 2.92
C LEU A 349 1.65 11.62 1.73
N ALA A 350 0.74 11.01 0.97
CA ALA A 350 0.09 11.66 -0.17
C ALA A 350 -0.81 12.82 0.27
N MET A 351 -1.53 12.66 1.38
CA MET A 351 -2.34 13.74 1.97
C MET A 351 -1.47 14.91 2.43
N TYR A 352 -0.37 14.62 3.14
CA TYR A 352 0.58 15.66 3.57
C TYR A 352 1.24 16.36 2.36
N PHE A 353 1.62 15.60 1.34
CA PHE A 353 2.18 16.14 0.11
C PHE A 353 1.19 17.06 -0.61
N ALA A 354 -0.06 16.63 -0.79
CA ALA A 354 -1.11 17.44 -1.40
C ALA A 354 -1.38 18.74 -0.61
N GLN A 355 -1.39 18.66 0.73
CA GLN A 355 -1.50 19.83 1.59
C GLN A 355 -0.34 20.81 1.37
N MET A 356 0.88 20.30 1.19
CA MET A 356 2.04 21.13 0.95
C MET A 356 2.06 21.76 -0.46
N CYS A 357 1.66 21.02 -1.49
CA CYS A 357 1.52 21.55 -2.85
C CYS A 357 0.54 22.71 -2.92
N ARG A 358 -0.53 22.69 -2.12
CA ARG A 358 -1.50 23.78 -2.06
C ARG A 358 -0.86 25.13 -1.71
N TYR A 359 0.20 25.16 -0.90
CA TYR A 359 0.91 26.43 -0.61
C TYR A 359 1.70 26.97 -1.80
N ILE A 360 2.18 26.06 -2.66
CA ILE A 360 2.83 26.42 -3.92
C ILE A 360 1.78 26.94 -4.89
N ASP A 361 0.61 26.31 -4.96
CA ASP A 361 -0.51 26.76 -5.80
C ASP A 361 -1.00 28.16 -5.39
N ILE A 362 -1.13 28.45 -4.09
CA ILE A 362 -1.47 29.79 -3.60
C ILE A 362 -0.43 30.83 -4.06
N THR A 363 0.86 30.52 -3.90
CA THR A 363 1.95 31.42 -4.34
C THR A 363 1.92 31.63 -5.87
N LYS A 364 1.56 30.60 -6.62
CA LYS A 364 1.40 30.66 -8.07
C LYS A 364 0.20 31.55 -8.45
N ASP A 365 -0.92 31.43 -7.76
CA ASP A 365 -2.11 32.26 -7.97
C ASP A 365 -1.80 33.75 -7.70
N GLU A 366 -1.02 34.07 -6.65
CA GLU A 366 -0.54 35.44 -6.39
C GLU A 366 0.25 36.01 -7.59
N TYR A 367 1.12 35.22 -8.22
CA TYR A 367 1.84 35.64 -9.42
C TYR A 367 0.93 35.81 -10.64
N PHE A 368 -0.11 34.98 -10.80
CA PHE A 368 -1.09 35.17 -11.88
C PHE A 368 -1.89 36.47 -11.71
N GLU A 369 -2.24 36.82 -10.48
CA GLU A 369 -2.90 38.11 -10.20
C GLU A 369 -1.98 39.29 -10.53
N GLU A 370 -0.70 39.22 -10.19
CA GLU A 370 0.28 40.26 -10.55
C GLU A 370 0.48 40.35 -12.07
N MET A 371 0.53 39.21 -12.76
CA MET A 371 0.61 39.13 -14.23
C MET A 371 -0.57 39.85 -14.89
N LYS A 372 -1.79 39.54 -14.44
CA LYS A 372 -3.02 40.19 -14.94
C LYS A 372 -2.98 41.70 -14.73
N LYS A 373 -2.50 42.15 -13.57
CA LYS A 373 -2.35 43.59 -13.28
C LYS A 373 -1.34 44.26 -14.22
N TYR A 374 -0.23 43.60 -14.57
CA TYR A 374 0.70 44.13 -15.56
C TYR A 374 0.07 44.24 -16.96
N GLU A 375 -0.66 43.21 -17.39
CA GLU A 375 -1.37 43.21 -18.68
C GLU A 375 -2.40 44.35 -18.77
N GLU A 376 -3.21 44.55 -17.73
CA GLU A 376 -4.18 45.64 -17.65
C GLU A 376 -3.49 47.01 -17.74
N ASN A 377 -2.39 47.22 -17.02
CA ASN A 377 -1.62 48.47 -17.07
C ASN A 377 -1.01 48.71 -18.47
N ILE A 378 -0.51 47.67 -19.14
CA ILE A 378 0.03 47.77 -20.50
C ILE A 378 -1.09 48.16 -21.48
N GLN A 379 -2.30 47.60 -21.34
CA GLN A 379 -3.45 47.99 -22.16
C GLN A 379 -3.83 49.46 -21.98
N VAL A 380 -3.87 49.95 -20.74
CA VAL A 380 -4.12 51.38 -20.45
C VAL A 380 -3.05 52.27 -21.08
N LEU A 381 -1.77 51.90 -20.96
CA LEU A 381 -0.67 52.65 -21.56
C LEU A 381 -0.71 52.62 -23.09
N ASN A 382 -1.10 51.51 -23.71
CA ASN A 382 -1.31 51.43 -25.15
C ASN A 382 -2.43 52.37 -25.63
N HIS A 383 -3.53 52.44 -24.88
CA HIS A 383 -4.61 53.39 -25.16
C HIS A 383 -4.11 54.84 -25.04
N LEU A 384 -3.37 55.18 -23.98
CA LEU A 384 -2.78 56.52 -23.80
C LEU A 384 -1.79 56.89 -24.90
N LEU A 385 -0.94 55.95 -25.34
CA LEU A 385 -0.01 56.16 -26.46
C LEU A 385 -0.75 56.43 -27.77
N SER A 386 -1.84 55.72 -28.04
CA SER A 386 -2.70 55.95 -29.21
C SER A 386 -3.31 57.35 -29.19
N GLN A 387 -3.91 57.76 -28.06
CA GLN A 387 -4.49 59.09 -27.89
C GLN A 387 -3.43 60.20 -28.00
N SER A 388 -2.27 59.99 -27.37
CA SER A 388 -1.12 60.91 -27.44
C SER A 388 -0.62 61.09 -28.88
N LYS A 389 -0.59 60.02 -29.68
CA LYS A 389 -0.22 60.08 -31.11
C LYS A 389 -1.22 60.90 -31.93
N ILE A 390 -2.53 60.72 -31.69
CA ILE A 390 -3.57 61.54 -32.34
C ILE A 390 -3.41 63.01 -31.96
N LEU A 391 -3.19 63.29 -30.67
CA LEU A 391 -3.01 64.66 -30.19
C LEU A 391 -1.73 65.30 -30.74
N LYS A 392 -0.65 64.53 -30.94
CA LYS A 392 0.59 65.00 -31.58
C LYS A 392 0.34 65.41 -33.01
N ASN A 393 -0.41 64.61 -33.76
CA ASN A 393 -0.75 64.91 -35.14
C ASN A 393 -1.61 66.19 -35.24
N LYS A 394 -2.59 66.35 -34.34
CA LYS A 394 -3.41 67.59 -34.26
C LYS A 394 -2.58 68.81 -33.87
N GLY A 395 -1.72 68.69 -32.86
CA GLY A 395 -0.84 69.77 -32.42
C GLY A 395 0.17 70.18 -33.50
N LYS A 396 0.70 69.20 -34.26
CA LYS A 396 1.55 69.45 -35.42
C LYS A 396 0.79 70.21 -36.51
N TYR A 397 -0.43 69.80 -36.84
CA TYR A 397 -1.28 70.51 -37.81
C TYR A 397 -1.49 71.98 -37.41
N ILE A 398 -1.83 72.25 -36.15
CA ILE A 398 -2.01 73.62 -35.64
C ILE A 398 -0.72 74.43 -35.73
N HIS A 399 0.42 73.83 -35.39
CA HIS A 399 1.71 74.50 -35.49
C HIS A 399 2.06 74.85 -36.95
N ASP A 400 1.88 73.89 -37.87
CA ASP A 400 2.13 74.07 -39.30
C ASP A 400 1.18 75.12 -39.90
N ASP A 401 -0.05 75.24 -39.39
CA ASP A 401 -1.04 76.25 -39.82
C ASP A 401 -0.64 77.67 -39.37
N PHE A 402 -0.17 77.84 -38.13
CA PHE A 402 0.41 79.11 -37.68
C PHE A 402 1.66 79.49 -38.49
N ASP A 403 2.53 78.52 -38.80
CA ASP A 403 3.72 78.75 -39.62
C ASP A 403 3.36 79.24 -41.02
N LYS A 404 2.40 78.60 -41.68
CA LYS A 404 1.89 79.04 -42.99
C LYS A 404 1.27 80.43 -42.92
N PHE A 405 0.44 80.70 -41.92
CA PHE A 405 -0.18 82.02 -41.75
C PHE A 405 0.87 83.12 -41.59
N ILE A 406 1.91 82.86 -40.79
CA ILE A 406 3.02 83.81 -40.60
C ILE A 406 3.78 84.03 -41.92
N GLN A 407 4.10 82.96 -42.65
CA GLN A 407 4.82 83.05 -43.93
C GLN A 407 4.01 83.79 -45.00
N GLU A 408 2.73 83.44 -45.19
CA GLU A 408 1.87 83.98 -46.24
C GLU A 408 1.42 85.43 -45.98
N TYR A 409 1.10 85.78 -44.72
CA TYR A 409 0.43 87.05 -44.42
C TYR A 409 1.28 88.04 -43.62
N LEU A 410 2.36 87.60 -42.95
CA LEU A 410 3.21 88.45 -42.12
C LEU A 410 4.62 88.64 -42.71
N GLU A 411 5.16 87.64 -43.41
CA GLU A 411 6.49 87.68 -44.05
C GLU A 411 6.47 88.02 -45.55
N MET A 412 5.36 87.80 -46.27
CA MET A 412 5.26 88.30 -47.65
C MET A 412 5.39 89.82 -47.69
N LYS A 413 6.36 90.28 -48.48
CA LYS A 413 6.65 91.67 -48.83
C LYS A 413 6.11 91.98 -50.21
#